data_AF-A0A3S0YKI2-F1
#
_entry.id   AF-A0A3S0YKI2-F1
#
_cell.length_a   1.000
_cell.length_b   1.000
_cell.length_c   1.000
_cell.angle_alpha   90.00
_cell.angle_beta   90.00
_cell.angle_gamma   90.00
#
_symmetry.space_group_name_H-M   'P 1'
#
loop_
_entity.id
_entity.type
_entity.pdbx_description
1 polymer ?
#
loop_
_entity_poly.entity_id
_entity_poly.type
_entity_poly.pdbx_seq_one_letter_code
_entity_poly.pdbx_strand_id
1 'polypeptide(L)'
;MEILTSILTSTIVAGIVVSLFQAYYKFKADKNLEQYKQSLSQLTENLKFDLQRRIQDFSLYTNKRHEKLPELFRLLLIADSKIRGLFGGRRSLTFQEFNRKDIEKYLLEHQVPQGKIETVLIAWSVNKEEAIKEMNEYLRVIEFSEARKSFYEAKNFYILSELYLTEVVTDLAERFLKALGDLLIYSEYPEPGTHNNRFELHAELDNITNQLRNALKQELGISYYK
;
A
#
# COMPACT_ATOMS: atom_id res chain seq x y z
N MET A 1 75.59 -65.75 -11.94
CA MET A 1 75.21 -64.43 -12.48
C MET A 1 73.71 -64.31 -12.79
N GLU A 2 73.03 -65.38 -13.18
CA GLU A 2 71.60 -65.34 -13.57
C GLU A 2 70.61 -64.99 -12.43
N ILE A 3 70.91 -65.38 -11.19
CA ILE A 3 70.05 -65.06 -10.03
C ILE A 3 70.08 -63.55 -9.74
N LEU A 4 71.22 -62.89 -9.94
CA LEU A 4 71.38 -61.46 -9.67
C LEU A 4 70.65 -60.59 -10.71
N THR A 5 70.67 -61.00 -11.99
CA THR A 5 69.96 -60.31 -13.07
C THR A 5 68.44 -60.50 -12.97
N SER A 6 67.97 -61.65 -12.52
CA SER A 6 66.55 -61.91 -12.20
C SER A 6 66.03 -61.04 -11.04
N ILE A 7 66.82 -60.86 -9.98
CA ILE A 7 66.45 -60.01 -8.83
C ILE A 7 66.44 -58.53 -9.22
N LEU A 8 67.42 -58.07 -10.02
CA LEU A 8 67.49 -56.69 -10.52
C LEU A 8 66.37 -56.33 -11.50
N THR A 9 66.04 -57.24 -12.41
CA THR A 9 64.95 -57.04 -13.37
C THR A 9 63.57 -57.05 -12.69
N SER A 10 63.36 -57.89 -11.67
CA SER A 10 62.11 -57.89 -10.91
C SER A 10 61.90 -56.64 -10.05
N THR A 11 62.98 -56.05 -9.48
CA THR A 11 62.89 -54.78 -8.73
C THR A 11 62.59 -53.59 -9.62
N ILE A 12 63.18 -53.53 -10.82
CA ILE A 12 62.90 -52.47 -11.81
C ILE A 12 61.44 -52.55 -12.27
N VAL A 13 60.96 -53.75 -12.61
CA VAL A 13 59.56 -53.97 -13.05
C VAL A 13 58.58 -53.63 -11.91
N ALA A 14 58.87 -54.04 -10.67
CA ALA A 14 58.06 -53.68 -9.51
C ALA A 14 58.02 -52.16 -9.28
N GLY A 15 59.15 -51.46 -9.43
CA GLY A 15 59.22 -50.00 -9.32
C GLY A 15 58.38 -49.29 -10.39
N ILE A 16 58.42 -49.77 -11.64
CA ILE A 16 57.60 -49.24 -12.74
C ILE A 16 56.11 -49.42 -12.43
N VAL A 17 55.70 -50.63 -12.02
CA VAL A 17 54.29 -50.94 -11.68
C VAL A 17 53.80 -50.07 -10.52
N VAL A 18 54.58 -49.91 -9.46
CA VAL A 18 54.24 -49.04 -8.33
C VAL A 18 54.11 -47.58 -8.78
N SER A 19 55.02 -47.09 -9.64
CA SER A 19 54.93 -45.71 -10.14
C SER A 19 53.68 -45.48 -11.00
N LEU A 20 53.31 -46.46 -11.84
CA LEU A 20 52.11 -46.39 -12.67
C LEU A 20 50.84 -46.42 -11.81
N PHE A 21 50.81 -47.26 -10.77
CA PHE A 21 49.72 -47.27 -9.80
C PHE A 21 49.61 -45.95 -9.04
N GLN A 22 50.72 -45.39 -8.55
CA GLN A 22 50.73 -44.10 -7.88
C GLN A 22 50.27 -42.97 -8.81
N ALA A 23 50.73 -42.96 -10.07
CA ALA A 23 50.30 -42.00 -11.07
C ALA A 23 48.80 -42.12 -11.37
N TYR A 24 48.27 -43.33 -11.48
CA TYR A 24 46.84 -43.58 -11.68
C TYR A 24 46.00 -43.09 -10.49
N TYR A 25 46.40 -43.41 -9.25
CA TYR A 25 45.70 -42.95 -8.05
C TYR A 25 45.74 -41.42 -7.93
N LYS A 26 46.90 -40.81 -8.19
CA LYS A 26 47.06 -39.35 -8.16
C LYS A 26 46.18 -38.68 -9.22
N PHE A 27 46.18 -39.18 -10.46
CA PHE A 27 45.33 -38.68 -11.53
C PHE A 27 43.83 -38.79 -11.20
N LYS A 28 43.41 -39.92 -10.62
CA LYS A 28 42.02 -40.12 -10.19
C LYS A 28 41.64 -39.19 -9.04
N ALA A 29 42.52 -38.98 -8.06
CA ALA A 29 42.33 -38.05 -6.96
C ALA A 29 42.24 -36.60 -7.46
N ASP A 30 43.15 -36.17 -8.33
CA ASP A 30 43.17 -34.84 -8.92
C ASP A 30 41.91 -34.58 -9.75
N LYS A 31 41.47 -35.55 -10.56
CA LYS A 31 40.23 -35.45 -11.33
C LYS A 31 39.00 -35.33 -10.44
N ASN A 32 38.90 -36.13 -9.38
CA ASN A 32 37.79 -36.04 -8.44
C ASN A 32 37.81 -34.68 -7.71
N LEU A 33 38.98 -34.20 -7.31
CA LEU A 33 39.14 -32.92 -6.63
C LEU A 33 38.76 -31.75 -7.53
N GLU A 34 39.12 -31.80 -8.82
CA GLU A 34 38.72 -30.80 -9.81
C GLU A 34 37.20 -30.82 -10.05
N GLN A 35 36.60 -32.00 -10.13
CA GLN A 35 35.14 -32.14 -10.20
C GLN A 35 34.45 -31.56 -8.96
N TYR A 36 34.95 -31.84 -7.75
CA TYR A 36 34.42 -31.25 -6.52
C TYR A 36 34.55 -29.73 -6.51
N LYS A 37 35.70 -29.18 -6.93
CA LYS A 37 35.88 -27.72 -7.07
C LYS A 37 34.88 -27.13 -8.05
N GLN A 38 34.71 -27.77 -9.21
CA GLN A 38 33.77 -27.31 -10.23
C GLN A 38 32.32 -27.34 -9.70
N SER A 39 31.89 -28.44 -9.07
CA SER A 39 30.57 -28.55 -8.46
C SER A 39 30.36 -27.53 -7.34
N LEU A 40 31.38 -27.27 -6.52
CA LEU A 40 31.32 -26.26 -5.46
C LEU A 40 31.25 -24.84 -6.05
N SER A 41 31.96 -24.56 -7.15
CA SER A 41 31.85 -23.32 -7.89
C SER A 41 30.45 -23.11 -8.45
N GLN A 42 29.88 -24.13 -9.10
CA GLN A 42 28.51 -24.09 -9.64
C GLN A 42 27.47 -23.87 -8.54
N LEU A 43 27.59 -24.58 -7.42
CA LEU A 43 26.71 -24.40 -6.27
C LEU A 43 26.81 -22.98 -5.71
N THR A 44 28.03 -22.45 -5.62
CA THR A 44 28.27 -21.07 -5.14
C THR A 44 27.66 -20.04 -6.07
N GLU A 45 27.79 -20.20 -7.39
CA GLU A 45 27.19 -19.30 -8.37
C GLU A 45 25.66 -19.35 -8.32
N ASN A 46 25.08 -20.55 -8.23
CA ASN A 46 23.63 -20.71 -8.10
C ASN A 46 23.10 -20.04 -6.83
N LEU A 47 23.79 -20.22 -5.70
CA LEU A 47 23.43 -19.56 -4.43
C LEU A 47 23.53 -18.03 -4.54
N LYS A 48 24.59 -17.51 -5.18
CA LYS A 48 24.75 -16.07 -5.42
C LYS A 48 23.60 -15.51 -6.27
N PHE A 49 23.24 -16.21 -7.35
CA PHE A 49 22.14 -15.81 -8.22
C PHE A 49 20.80 -15.81 -7.48
N ASP A 50 20.50 -16.86 -6.71
CA ASP A 50 19.24 -16.98 -5.98
C ASP A 50 19.13 -15.91 -4.87
N LEU A 51 20.24 -15.58 -4.19
CA LEU A 51 20.32 -14.47 -3.24
C LEU A 51 20.10 -13.12 -3.92
N GLN A 52 20.73 -12.88 -5.08
CA GLN A 52 20.53 -11.64 -5.84
C GLN A 52 19.06 -11.47 -6.24
N ARG A 53 18.41 -12.53 -6.72
CA ARG A 53 16.98 -12.50 -7.07
C ARG A 53 16.12 -12.13 -5.85
N ARG A 54 16.34 -12.79 -4.71
CA ARG A 54 15.59 -12.51 -3.47
C ARG A 54 15.79 -11.07 -3.00
N ILE A 55 17.00 -10.52 -3.10
CA ILE A 55 17.28 -9.13 -2.74
C ILE A 55 16.52 -8.18 -3.67
N GLN A 56 16.51 -8.46 -4.98
CA GLN A 56 15.77 -7.65 -5.96
C GLN A 56 14.26 -7.69 -5.70
N ASP A 57 13.69 -8.88 -5.49
CA ASP A 57 12.27 -9.06 -5.18
C ASP A 57 11.88 -8.34 -3.89
N PHE A 58 12.70 -8.48 -2.83
CA PHE A 58 12.51 -7.81 -1.56
C PHE A 58 12.59 -6.28 -1.70
N SER A 59 13.55 -5.78 -2.48
CA SER A 59 13.69 -4.35 -2.76
C SER A 59 12.47 -3.81 -3.50
N LEU A 60 11.99 -4.52 -4.53
CA LEU A 60 10.80 -4.12 -5.29
C LEU A 60 9.55 -4.09 -4.40
N TYR A 61 9.34 -5.13 -3.59
CA TYR A 61 8.25 -5.17 -2.62
C TYR A 61 8.33 -4.00 -1.62
N THR A 62 9.50 -3.79 -1.03
CA THR A 62 9.73 -2.73 -0.03
C THR A 62 9.47 -1.35 -0.64
N ASN A 63 9.97 -1.09 -1.85
CA ASN A 63 9.73 0.17 -2.56
C ASN A 63 8.24 0.40 -2.82
N LYS A 64 7.52 -0.64 -3.27
CA LYS A 64 6.07 -0.55 -3.49
C LYS A 64 5.33 -0.29 -2.18
N ARG A 65 5.73 -0.94 -1.09
CA ARG A 65 5.16 -0.67 0.23
C ARG A 65 5.37 0.79 0.67
N HIS A 66 6.59 1.33 0.54
CA HIS A 66 6.88 2.73 0.87
C HIS A 66 6.13 3.74 -0.03
N GLU A 67 5.76 3.34 -1.26
CA GLU A 67 4.91 4.14 -2.16
C GLU A 67 3.43 4.09 -1.73
N LYS A 68 2.91 2.89 -1.46
CA LYS A 68 1.46 2.67 -1.22
C LYS A 68 1.02 3.07 0.17
N LEU A 69 1.82 2.83 1.21
CA LEU A 69 1.42 3.07 2.59
C LEU A 69 1.09 4.54 2.91
N PRO A 70 1.96 5.52 2.58
CA PRO A 70 1.64 6.93 2.84
C PRO A 70 0.44 7.41 2.03
N GLU A 71 0.29 6.91 0.81
CA GLU A 71 -0.80 7.29 -0.08
C GLU A 71 -2.15 6.75 0.41
N LEU A 72 -2.19 5.49 0.85
CA LEU A 72 -3.37 4.92 1.51
C LEU A 72 -3.76 5.76 2.72
N PHE A 73 -2.80 6.07 3.60
CA PHE A 73 -3.07 6.87 4.79
C PHE A 73 -3.60 8.26 4.45
N ARG A 74 -3.03 8.91 3.43
CA ARG A 74 -3.51 10.20 2.92
C ARG A 74 -4.97 10.12 2.47
N LEU A 75 -5.33 9.12 1.68
CA LEU A 75 -6.69 8.93 1.17
C LEU A 75 -7.70 8.65 2.29
N LEU A 76 -7.32 7.83 3.28
CA LEU A 76 -8.16 7.56 4.46
C LEU A 76 -8.46 8.85 5.24
N LEU A 77 -7.45 9.71 5.45
CA LEU A 77 -7.63 10.99 6.15
C LEU A 77 -8.50 11.97 5.35
N ILE A 78 -8.38 11.99 4.03
CA ILE A 78 -9.23 12.83 3.17
C ILE A 78 -10.68 12.39 3.27
N ALA A 79 -10.93 11.07 3.17
CA ALA A 79 -12.27 10.51 3.28
C ALA A 79 -12.87 10.79 4.66
N ASP A 80 -12.10 10.62 5.74
CA ASP A 80 -12.50 10.98 7.10
C ASP A 80 -12.87 12.46 7.21
N SER A 81 -11.99 13.36 6.75
CA SER A 81 -12.26 14.81 6.80
C SER A 81 -13.54 15.20 6.03
N LYS A 82 -13.77 14.61 4.86
CA LYS A 82 -14.96 14.91 4.04
C LYS A 82 -16.24 14.40 4.72
N ILE A 83 -16.22 13.18 5.25
CA ILE A 83 -17.37 12.56 5.92
C ILE A 83 -17.68 13.23 7.26
N ARG A 84 -16.67 13.47 8.12
CA ARG A 84 -16.88 14.22 9.36
C ARG A 84 -17.38 15.62 9.09
N GLY A 85 -16.91 16.21 7.99
CA GLY A 85 -17.40 17.47 7.50
C GLY A 85 -18.92 17.49 7.29
N LEU A 86 -19.56 16.38 6.90
CA LEU A 86 -21.01 16.34 6.75
C LEU A 86 -21.74 16.70 8.04
N PHE A 87 -21.09 16.69 9.21
CA PHE A 87 -21.73 17.02 10.48
C PHE A 87 -21.00 18.11 11.27
N GLY A 88 -21.71 18.65 12.25
CA GLY A 88 -21.20 19.65 13.18
C GLY A 88 -21.58 21.08 12.81
N GLY A 89 -21.18 22.01 13.68
CA GLY A 89 -21.43 23.44 13.50
C GLY A 89 -20.57 24.00 12.37
N ARG A 90 -21.06 23.89 11.13
CA ARG A 90 -20.45 24.57 9.98
C ARG A 90 -20.93 26.02 9.92
N ARG A 91 -20.00 26.93 9.64
CA ARG A 91 -20.33 28.26 9.15
C ARG A 91 -20.60 28.13 7.66
N SER A 92 -21.87 27.87 7.30
CA SER A 92 -22.31 28.04 5.92
C SER A 92 -22.32 29.53 5.57
N LEU A 93 -22.05 29.85 4.31
CA LEU A 93 -22.34 31.18 3.80
C LEU A 93 -23.84 31.42 3.91
N THR A 94 -24.24 32.57 4.45
CA THR A 94 -25.66 32.92 4.56
C THR A 94 -26.26 33.30 3.21
N PHE A 95 -25.41 33.66 2.24
CA PHE A 95 -25.77 34.15 0.90
C PHE A 95 -26.67 35.40 0.90
N GLN A 96 -26.94 35.98 2.07
CA GLN A 96 -27.85 37.12 2.23
C GLN A 96 -27.32 38.40 1.56
N GLU A 97 -26.00 38.56 1.48
CA GLU A 97 -25.35 39.73 0.88
C GLU A 97 -24.99 39.54 -0.60
N PHE A 98 -25.23 38.35 -1.15
CA PHE A 98 -24.83 38.01 -2.51
C PHE A 98 -25.81 38.61 -3.52
N ASN A 99 -25.29 39.07 -4.66
CA ASN A 99 -26.06 39.45 -5.82
C ASN A 99 -26.17 38.28 -6.82
N ARG A 100 -26.99 38.44 -7.86
CA ARG A 100 -27.23 37.39 -8.87
C ARG A 100 -25.94 36.87 -9.53
N LYS A 101 -25.00 37.76 -9.86
CA LYS A 101 -23.74 37.40 -10.52
C LYS A 101 -22.81 36.65 -9.57
N ASP A 102 -22.81 37.02 -8.29
CA ASP A 102 -22.02 36.32 -7.27
C ASP A 102 -22.48 34.87 -7.12
N ILE A 103 -23.80 34.65 -7.10
CA ILE A 103 -24.41 33.30 -7.02
C ILE A 103 -24.10 32.48 -8.27
N GLU A 104 -24.27 33.07 -9.45
CA GLU A 104 -23.95 32.39 -10.72
C GLU A 104 -22.49 31.94 -10.75
N LYS A 105 -21.57 32.84 -10.40
CA LYS A 105 -20.13 32.54 -10.32
C LYS A 105 -19.86 31.44 -9.28
N TYR A 106 -20.44 31.56 -8.09
CA TYR A 106 -20.25 30.59 -7.00
C TYR A 106 -20.69 29.18 -7.42
N LEU A 107 -21.86 29.05 -8.06
CA LEU A 107 -22.39 27.76 -8.51
C LEU A 107 -21.55 27.15 -9.64
N LEU A 108 -21.04 27.97 -10.56
CA LEU A 108 -20.11 27.52 -11.60
C LEU A 108 -18.80 26.99 -11.02
N GLU A 109 -18.23 27.68 -10.03
CA GLU A 109 -17.01 27.24 -9.34
C GLU A 109 -17.20 25.89 -8.62
N HIS A 110 -18.42 25.61 -8.15
CA HIS A 110 -18.79 24.33 -7.52
C HIS A 110 -19.32 23.29 -8.53
N GLN A 111 -19.11 23.51 -9.84
CA GLN A 111 -19.46 22.57 -10.91
C GLN A 111 -20.94 22.17 -10.93
N VAL A 112 -21.82 23.09 -10.51
CA VAL A 112 -23.27 22.89 -10.56
C VAL A 112 -23.71 22.85 -12.03
N PRO A 113 -24.56 21.90 -12.46
CA PRO A 113 -25.06 21.85 -13.82
C PRO A 113 -25.85 23.11 -14.20
N GLN A 114 -25.62 23.60 -15.42
CA GLN A 114 -26.21 24.85 -15.93
C GLN A 114 -27.73 24.95 -15.71
N GLY A 115 -28.48 23.88 -15.98
CA GLY A 115 -29.94 23.89 -15.79
C GLY A 115 -30.37 24.09 -14.33
N LYS A 116 -29.57 23.62 -13.36
CA LYS A 116 -29.82 23.88 -11.93
C LYS A 116 -29.45 25.30 -11.55
N ILE A 117 -28.36 25.85 -12.11
CA ILE A 117 -28.00 27.27 -11.95
C ILE A 117 -29.15 28.16 -12.40
N GLU A 118 -29.68 27.93 -13.61
CA GLU A 118 -30.79 28.70 -14.15
C GLU A 118 -32.03 28.64 -13.25
N THR A 119 -32.37 27.45 -12.75
CA THR A 119 -33.48 27.25 -11.81
C THR A 119 -33.30 28.10 -10.53
N VAL A 120 -32.11 28.04 -9.93
CA VAL A 120 -31.78 28.82 -8.72
C VAL A 120 -31.81 30.32 -9.01
N LEU A 121 -31.29 30.78 -10.16
CA LEU A 121 -31.29 32.20 -10.52
C LEU A 121 -32.69 32.75 -10.84
N ILE A 122 -33.60 31.92 -11.36
CA ILE A 122 -35.02 32.27 -11.52
C ILE A 122 -35.66 32.41 -10.13
N ALA A 123 -35.52 31.38 -9.29
CA ALA A 123 -36.01 31.42 -7.91
C ALA A 123 -35.49 32.64 -7.14
N TRP A 124 -34.20 32.98 -7.31
CA TRP A 124 -33.55 34.13 -6.68
C TRP A 124 -34.21 35.47 -7.02
N SER A 125 -34.73 35.60 -8.25
CA SER A 125 -35.41 36.83 -8.69
C SER A 125 -36.86 36.95 -8.18
N VAL A 126 -37.47 35.82 -7.79
CA VAL A 126 -38.86 35.76 -7.30
C VAL A 126 -38.90 35.78 -5.77
N ASN A 127 -38.15 34.88 -5.13
CA ASN A 127 -38.07 34.74 -3.69
C ASN A 127 -36.63 34.32 -3.30
N LYS A 128 -35.88 35.28 -2.77
CA LYS A 128 -34.49 35.09 -2.36
C LYS A 128 -34.32 34.03 -1.27
N GLU A 129 -35.22 33.99 -0.28
CA GLU A 129 -35.09 33.04 0.84
C GLU A 129 -35.26 31.60 0.37
N GLU A 130 -36.26 31.34 -0.47
CA GLU A 130 -36.49 30.01 -1.03
C GLU A 130 -35.33 29.57 -1.93
N ALA A 131 -34.77 30.49 -2.74
CA ALA A 131 -33.61 30.20 -3.56
C ALA A 131 -32.35 29.87 -2.74
N ILE A 132 -32.13 30.58 -1.61
CA ILE A 132 -31.05 30.26 -0.68
C ILE A 132 -31.24 28.87 -0.08
N LYS A 133 -32.48 28.52 0.30
CA LYS A 133 -32.80 27.20 0.83
C LYS A 133 -32.54 26.09 -0.19
N GLU A 134 -33.08 26.23 -1.40
CA GLU A 134 -32.90 25.26 -2.50
C GLU A 134 -31.42 25.09 -2.86
N MET A 135 -30.66 26.19 -2.89
CA MET A 135 -29.22 26.15 -3.13
C MET A 135 -28.49 25.41 -2.01
N ASN A 136 -28.78 25.69 -0.74
CA ASN A 136 -28.17 24.99 0.39
C ASN A 136 -28.47 23.49 0.36
N GLU A 137 -29.71 23.10 0.03
CA GLU A 137 -30.09 21.70 -0.16
C GLU A 137 -29.30 21.04 -1.30
N TYR A 138 -29.08 21.75 -2.41
CA TYR A 138 -28.31 21.22 -3.53
C TYR A 138 -26.81 21.12 -3.23
N LEU A 139 -26.22 22.15 -2.60
CA LEU A 139 -24.83 22.11 -2.13
C LEU A 139 -24.62 20.94 -1.16
N ARG A 140 -25.61 20.68 -0.31
CA ARG A 140 -25.58 19.52 0.58
C ARG A 140 -25.49 18.20 -0.20
N VAL A 141 -26.24 18.04 -1.29
CA VAL A 141 -26.14 16.86 -2.17
C VAL A 141 -24.74 16.73 -2.79
N ILE A 142 -24.12 17.84 -3.19
CA ILE A 142 -22.74 17.85 -3.70
C ILE A 142 -21.77 17.38 -2.61
N GLU A 143 -21.89 17.90 -1.39
CA GLU A 143 -21.03 17.49 -0.27
C GLU A 143 -21.11 15.98 0.00
N PHE A 144 -22.32 15.40 -0.02
CA PHE A 144 -22.50 13.96 0.11
C PHE A 144 -21.84 13.18 -1.04
N SER A 145 -22.01 13.66 -2.27
CA SER A 145 -21.38 13.07 -3.45
C SER A 145 -19.86 13.08 -3.34
N GLU A 146 -19.26 14.19 -2.92
CA GLU A 146 -17.83 14.31 -2.68
C GLU A 146 -17.34 13.36 -1.58
N ALA A 147 -18.04 13.30 -0.46
CA ALA A 147 -17.71 12.41 0.65
C ALA A 147 -17.73 10.95 0.19
N ARG A 148 -18.80 10.54 -0.50
CA ARG A 148 -18.95 9.20 -1.07
C ARG A 148 -17.84 8.87 -2.09
N LYS A 149 -17.51 9.82 -2.97
CA LYS A 149 -16.40 9.67 -3.93
C LYS A 149 -15.08 9.44 -3.20
N SER A 150 -14.76 10.26 -2.20
CA SER A 150 -13.52 10.14 -1.42
C SER A 150 -13.44 8.81 -0.65
N PHE A 151 -14.56 8.34 -0.12
CA PHE A 151 -14.65 7.02 0.52
C PHE A 151 -14.33 5.89 -0.46
N TYR A 152 -14.96 5.87 -1.63
CA TYR A 152 -14.70 4.84 -2.64
C TYR A 152 -13.29 4.92 -3.21
N GLU A 153 -12.73 6.12 -3.36
CA GLU A 153 -11.34 6.31 -3.76
C GLU A 153 -10.38 5.65 -2.75
N ALA A 154 -10.56 5.92 -1.46
CA ALA A 154 -9.76 5.30 -0.39
C ALA A 154 -9.95 3.77 -0.35
N LYS A 155 -11.19 3.29 -0.44
CA LYS A 155 -11.51 1.85 -0.42
C LYS A 155 -10.94 1.11 -1.63
N ASN A 156 -11.06 1.68 -2.83
CA ASN A 156 -10.52 1.07 -4.04
C ASN A 156 -9.00 1.05 -4.00
N PHE A 157 -8.37 2.12 -3.51
CA PHE A 157 -6.92 2.15 -3.33
C PHE A 157 -6.46 1.09 -2.33
N TYR A 158 -7.15 0.96 -1.19
CA TYR A 158 -6.90 -0.10 -0.20
C TYR A 158 -6.87 -1.49 -0.87
N ILE A 159 -7.95 -1.86 -1.57
CA ILE A 159 -8.07 -3.16 -2.27
C ILE A 159 -6.91 -3.37 -3.26
N LEU A 160 -6.55 -2.35 -4.04
CA LEU A 160 -5.47 -2.45 -5.03
C LEU A 160 -4.07 -2.50 -4.38
N SER A 161 -3.95 -2.04 -3.14
CA SER A 161 -2.69 -1.97 -2.40
C SER A 161 -2.47 -3.10 -1.41
N GLU A 162 -3.51 -3.90 -1.14
CA GLU A 162 -3.57 -4.90 -0.06
C GLU A 162 -2.36 -5.85 -0.03
N LEU A 163 -1.91 -6.32 -1.20
CA LEU A 163 -0.76 -7.22 -1.35
C LEU A 163 0.57 -6.64 -0.81
N TYR A 164 0.65 -5.32 -0.64
CA TYR A 164 1.83 -4.61 -0.15
C TYR A 164 1.71 -4.19 1.32
N LEU A 165 0.57 -4.46 1.95
CA LEU A 165 0.30 -4.11 3.35
C LEU A 165 0.69 -5.28 4.25
N THR A 166 1.07 -4.97 5.50
CA THR A 166 1.19 -5.99 6.54
C THR A 166 -0.19 -6.33 7.09
N GLU A 167 -0.34 -7.51 7.70
CA GLU A 167 -1.60 -7.92 8.34
C GLU A 167 -2.12 -6.87 9.35
N VAL A 168 -1.21 -6.21 10.08
CA VAL A 168 -1.56 -5.16 11.05
C VAL A 168 -2.16 -3.93 10.35
N VAL A 169 -1.53 -3.46 9.27
CA VAL A 169 -2.05 -2.30 8.52
C VAL A 169 -3.36 -2.67 7.81
N THR A 170 -3.46 -3.89 7.29
CA THR A 170 -4.68 -4.42 6.65
C THR A 170 -5.85 -4.39 7.64
N ASP A 171 -5.73 -5.02 8.81
CA ASP A 171 -6.80 -5.02 9.84
C ASP A 171 -7.23 -3.60 10.22
N LEU A 172 -6.25 -2.73 10.48
CA LEU A 172 -6.53 -1.35 10.87
C LEU A 172 -7.23 -0.55 9.75
N ALA A 173 -6.81 -0.73 8.49
CA ALA A 173 -7.41 -0.06 7.36
C ALA A 173 -8.84 -0.55 7.10
N GLU A 174 -9.11 -1.86 7.24
CA GLU A 174 -10.45 -2.42 7.11
C GLU A 174 -11.39 -1.89 8.18
N ARG A 175 -10.95 -1.89 9.44
CA ARG A 175 -11.73 -1.36 10.56
C ARG A 175 -11.99 0.13 10.38
N PHE A 176 -10.99 0.89 9.92
CA PHE A 176 -11.16 2.30 9.59
C PHE A 176 -12.22 2.52 8.51
N LEU A 177 -12.11 1.81 7.37
CA LEU A 177 -13.05 1.91 6.26
C LEU A 177 -14.46 1.47 6.66
N LYS A 178 -14.58 0.46 7.52
CA LYS A 178 -15.87 0.02 8.06
C LYS A 178 -16.51 1.11 8.91
N ALA A 179 -15.81 1.60 9.94
CA ALA A 179 -16.32 2.66 10.82
C ALA A 179 -16.65 3.94 10.03
N LEU A 180 -15.84 4.27 9.03
CA LEU A 180 -16.06 5.41 8.15
C LEU A 180 -17.29 5.22 7.24
N GLY A 181 -17.49 4.00 6.72
CA GLY A 181 -18.68 3.63 5.96
C GLY A 181 -19.95 3.71 6.79
N ASP A 182 -19.92 3.21 8.02
CA ASP A 182 -21.03 3.30 8.96
C ASP A 182 -21.37 4.77 9.27
N LEU A 183 -20.35 5.61 9.47
CA LEU A 183 -20.52 7.04 9.68
C LEU A 183 -21.15 7.74 8.46
N LEU A 184 -20.75 7.37 7.23
CA LEU A 184 -21.36 7.89 6.01
C LEU A 184 -22.83 7.45 5.89
N ILE A 185 -23.16 6.21 6.20
CA ILE A 185 -24.56 5.72 6.17
C ILE A 185 -25.42 6.49 7.17
N TYR A 186 -24.94 6.69 8.40
CA TYR A 186 -25.64 7.52 9.39
C TYR A 186 -25.77 8.99 8.97
N SER A 187 -24.94 9.44 8.02
CA SER A 187 -25.04 10.78 7.43
C SER A 187 -26.19 10.87 6.45
N GLU A 188 -26.32 9.86 5.60
CA GLU A 188 -27.31 9.81 4.54
C GLU A 188 -28.71 9.49 5.07
N TYR A 189 -28.78 8.67 6.13
CA TYR A 189 -30.03 8.17 6.71
C TYR A 189 -30.06 8.41 8.24
N PRO A 190 -30.28 9.66 8.68
CA PRO A 190 -30.27 9.99 10.10
C PRO A 190 -31.53 9.45 10.80
N GLU A 191 -31.40 8.33 11.51
CA GLU A 191 -32.45 7.85 12.42
C GLU A 191 -32.41 8.57 13.79
N PRO A 192 -33.55 8.77 14.47
CA PRO A 192 -33.59 9.31 15.82
C PRO A 192 -32.71 8.48 16.79
N GLY A 193 -31.82 9.12 17.55
CA GLY A 193 -30.95 8.44 18.54
C GLY A 193 -29.56 8.03 18.04
N THR A 194 -29.27 8.15 16.74
CA THR A 194 -27.95 7.85 16.13
C THR A 194 -26.79 8.74 16.59
N HIS A 195 -27.06 9.77 17.41
CA HIS A 195 -26.04 10.72 17.85
C HIS A 195 -24.98 10.08 18.74
N ASN A 196 -25.36 9.16 19.64
CA ASN A 196 -24.41 8.45 20.50
C ASN A 196 -23.50 7.54 19.66
N ASN A 197 -24.08 6.81 18.70
CA ASN A 197 -23.33 5.95 17.79
C ASN A 197 -22.30 6.75 16.97
N ARG A 198 -22.60 7.98 16.57
CA ARG A 198 -21.65 8.84 15.85
C ARG A 198 -20.48 9.27 16.72
N PHE A 199 -20.72 9.64 17.98
CA PHE A 199 -19.64 10.01 18.90
C PHE A 199 -18.68 8.84 19.15
N GLU A 200 -19.23 7.64 19.35
CA GLU A 200 -18.46 6.41 19.49
C GLU A 200 -17.63 6.11 18.25
N LEU A 201 -18.22 6.22 17.05
CA LEU A 201 -17.50 6.04 15.78
C LEU A 201 -16.37 7.07 15.58
N HIS A 202 -16.58 8.33 15.97
CA HIS A 202 -15.51 9.34 15.90
C HIS A 202 -14.33 8.98 16.82
N ALA A 203 -14.62 8.57 18.07
CA ALA A 203 -13.59 8.15 19.01
C ALA A 203 -12.86 6.89 18.53
N GLU A 204 -13.58 5.94 17.94
CA GLU A 204 -13.00 4.75 17.31
C GLU A 204 -12.07 5.14 16.15
N LEU A 205 -12.53 5.98 15.22
CA LEU A 205 -11.74 6.45 14.08
C LEU A 205 -10.48 7.21 14.54
N ASP A 206 -10.55 8.02 15.60
CA ASP A 206 -9.39 8.71 16.16
C ASP A 206 -8.37 7.73 16.75
N ASN A 207 -8.85 6.70 17.45
CA ASN A 207 -8.02 5.63 17.98
C ASN A 207 -7.34 4.84 16.84
N ILE A 208 -8.10 4.39 15.84
CA ILE A 208 -7.58 3.66 14.68
C ILE A 208 -6.59 4.55 13.90
N THR A 209 -6.87 5.84 13.73
CA THR A 209 -5.93 6.78 13.08
C THR A 209 -4.57 6.81 13.79
N ASN A 210 -4.57 6.87 15.12
CA ASN A 210 -3.34 6.87 15.89
C ASN A 210 -2.60 5.52 15.80
N GLN A 211 -3.34 4.41 15.80
CA GLN A 211 -2.77 3.07 15.60
C GLN A 211 -2.14 2.92 14.20
N LEU A 212 -2.87 3.32 13.14
CA LEU A 212 -2.36 3.34 11.77
C LEU A 212 -1.10 4.20 11.67
N ARG A 213 -1.10 5.41 12.24
CA ARG A 213 0.07 6.29 12.25
C ARG A 213 1.28 5.62 12.92
N ASN A 214 1.08 4.92 14.03
CA ASN A 214 2.15 4.24 14.73
C ASN A 214 2.66 3.02 13.96
N ALA A 215 1.77 2.20 13.40
CA ALA A 215 2.13 1.07 12.54
C ALA A 215 2.94 1.55 11.32
N LEU A 216 2.47 2.60 10.65
CA LEU A 216 3.18 3.23 9.54
C LEU A 216 4.56 3.76 9.95
N LYS A 217 4.68 4.42 11.10
CA LYS A 217 5.99 4.88 11.61
C LYS A 217 6.93 3.72 11.90
N GLN A 218 6.43 2.61 12.39
CA GLN A 218 7.25 1.41 12.60
C GLN A 218 7.69 0.82 11.27
N GLU A 219 6.78 0.61 10.33
CA GLU A 219 7.09 0.00 9.03
C GLU A 219 7.97 0.87 8.14
N LEU A 220 7.74 2.18 8.14
CA LEU A 220 8.53 3.15 7.37
C LEU A 220 9.83 3.53 8.09
N GLY A 221 9.85 3.43 9.43
CA GLY A 221 10.99 3.77 10.28
C GLY A 221 12.01 2.64 10.44
N ILE A 222 11.70 1.40 10.03
CA ILE A 222 12.69 0.32 9.92
C ILE A 222 13.58 0.61 8.71
N SER A 223 14.50 1.55 8.88
CA SER A 223 15.65 1.81 8.01
C SER A 223 16.94 1.15 8.53
N TYR A 224 16.86 0.29 9.56
CA TYR A 224 18.06 -0.33 10.14
C TYR A 224 17.99 -1.86 10.15
N TYR A 225 18.86 -2.43 9.32
CA TYR A 225 19.56 -3.69 9.53
C TYR A 225 19.72 -4.03 11.02
N LYS A 226 19.26 -5.22 11.41
CA LYS A 226 19.94 -6.04 12.40
C LYS A 226 20.40 -7.31 11.70
#